data_AF-A0A2C6KEF8-F1
#
_entry.id   AF-A0A2C6KEF8-F1
#
_cell.length_a   1.000
_cell.length_b   1.000
_cell.length_c   1.000
_cell.angle_alpha   90.00
_cell.angle_beta   90.00
_cell.angle_gamma   90.00
#
_symmetry.space_group_name_H-M   'P 1'
#
loop_
_entity.id
_entity.type
_entity.pdbx_description
1 polymer ?
#
loop_
_entity_poly.entity_id
_entity_poly.type
_entity_poly.pdbx_seq_one_letter_code
_entity_poly.pdbx_strand_id
1 'polypeptide(L)'
;MVERLKDFSSLVAFKFDIGAVYSLPVSEKDTFQTAFKPEQKELVFDIDMNDYDDIRTCCKDKQVCQKCWRFLDIAMRLLDGALREDFGYEHLLWIFSGRRGVHCWVCDSTARLLPSDGRASVCEYLNLCTGTSQQMKKINLRGKVQPYSVDRAFTLAYRQFYSLLVEQDFFSSSSSPPSSSSIESQSIPHYRAVLNYLPDNSHEGNSDSSHQHSYSNRGRYSNISRGEGKGGGAHFSSTVSSSCRDHMCKWIEKRKREGGFSSLEFFNEICMLSGSILPKAFAERSDCEGFRAGEEETKNFPSYLKEIVLAYSYPRLDINV
;
A
#
# COMPACT_ATOMS: atom_id res chain seq x y z
N MET A 1 41.52 -0.40 4.63
CA MET A 1 40.55 0.64 5.06
C MET A 1 41.24 1.92 5.53
N VAL A 2 42.32 1.83 6.33
CA VAL A 2 43.08 2.98 6.84
C VAL A 2 43.73 3.87 5.76
N GLU A 3 44.18 3.31 4.63
CA GLU A 3 44.79 4.13 3.55
C GLU A 3 43.79 5.00 2.79
N ARG A 4 42.54 4.55 2.57
CA ARG A 4 41.52 5.36 1.88
C ARG A 4 40.94 6.48 2.75
N LEU A 5 40.93 6.31 4.08
CA LEU A 5 40.46 7.34 5.00
C LEU A 5 41.45 8.51 5.16
N LYS A 6 42.75 8.28 4.94
CA LYS A 6 43.76 9.35 4.95
C LYS A 6 43.52 10.38 3.85
N ASP A 7 43.04 9.94 2.68
CA ASP A 7 42.72 10.81 1.53
C ASP A 7 41.39 11.57 1.70
N PHE A 8 40.50 11.11 2.59
CA PHE A 8 39.25 11.85 2.87
C PHE A 8 39.49 13.15 3.63
N SER A 9 40.58 13.25 4.39
CA SER A 9 40.91 14.48 5.15
C SER A 9 41.28 15.67 4.26
N SER A 10 41.67 15.43 3.00
CA SER A 10 41.97 16.45 2.00
C SER A 10 40.79 16.77 1.06
N LEU A 11 39.75 15.93 1.07
CA LEU A 11 38.55 16.06 0.24
C LEU A 11 37.41 16.75 1.01
N VAL A 12 37.01 17.94 0.57
CA VAL A 12 35.76 18.57 1.03
C VAL A 12 34.60 18.07 0.17
N ALA A 13 34.04 16.92 0.55
CA ALA A 13 32.86 16.36 -0.12
C ALA A 13 31.57 16.85 0.56
N PHE A 14 30.70 17.55 -0.19
CA PHE A 14 29.36 17.93 0.29
C PHE A 14 28.40 16.74 0.40
N LYS A 15 28.59 15.73 -0.45
CA LYS A 15 27.85 14.46 -0.47
C LYS A 15 28.76 13.37 -1.02
N PHE A 16 28.64 12.16 -0.49
CA PHE A 16 29.16 10.94 -1.12
C PHE A 16 28.07 9.88 -1.11
N ASP A 17 28.11 8.99 -2.09
CA ASP A 17 27.17 7.88 -2.25
C ASP A 17 27.95 6.55 -2.20
N ILE A 18 27.33 5.52 -1.64
CA ILE A 18 27.92 4.18 -1.53
C ILE A 18 27.36 3.31 -2.66
N GLY A 19 28.25 2.81 -3.52
CA GLY A 19 27.91 1.96 -4.66
C GLY A 19 28.11 0.47 -4.39
N ALA A 20 28.07 -0.33 -5.46
CA ALA A 20 28.32 -1.76 -5.38
C ALA A 20 29.79 -2.11 -5.06
N VAL A 21 30.01 -3.36 -4.65
CA VAL A 21 31.30 -4.02 -4.74
C VAL A 21 31.48 -4.53 -6.17
N TYR A 22 32.62 -4.25 -6.78
CA TYR A 22 32.93 -4.57 -8.18
C TYR A 22 34.07 -5.58 -8.29
N SER A 23 34.10 -6.31 -9.40
CA SER A 23 35.14 -7.29 -9.75
C SER A 23 36.55 -6.71 -9.89
N LEU A 24 36.66 -5.40 -10.13
CA LEU A 24 37.92 -4.65 -10.28
C LEU A 24 37.83 -3.31 -9.53
N PRO A 25 38.97 -2.67 -9.19
CA PRO A 25 38.97 -1.32 -8.64
C PRO A 25 38.22 -0.33 -9.54
N VAL A 26 37.41 0.56 -8.94
CA VAL A 26 36.61 1.57 -9.67
C VAL A 26 37.48 2.48 -10.54
N SER A 27 38.73 2.75 -10.13
CA SER A 27 39.72 3.51 -10.91
C SER A 27 40.09 2.87 -12.25
N GLU A 28 39.83 1.58 -12.44
CA GLU A 28 40.17 0.83 -13.65
C GLU A 28 38.96 0.57 -14.56
N LYS A 29 37.78 1.10 -14.21
CA LYS A 29 36.53 0.93 -14.97
C LYS A 29 36.69 1.23 -16.45
N ASP A 30 37.34 2.36 -16.78
CA ASP A 30 37.44 2.83 -18.16
C ASP A 30 38.41 1.99 -18.99
N THR A 31 39.42 1.37 -18.33
CA THR A 31 40.41 0.49 -18.96
C THR A 31 39.84 -0.90 -19.25
N PHE A 32 39.07 -1.47 -18.31
CA PHE A 32 38.60 -2.85 -18.37
C PHE A 32 37.07 -2.98 -18.35
N GLN A 33 36.39 -2.24 -19.24
CA GLN A 33 34.92 -2.13 -19.26
C GLN A 33 34.18 -3.47 -19.30
N THR A 34 34.68 -4.46 -20.04
CA THR A 34 34.03 -5.78 -20.17
C THR A 34 34.21 -6.67 -18.94
N ALA A 35 35.29 -6.49 -18.19
CA ALA A 35 35.58 -7.24 -16.97
C ALA A 35 35.05 -6.54 -15.71
N PHE A 36 34.85 -5.22 -15.75
CA PHE A 36 34.31 -4.41 -14.66
C PHE A 36 32.80 -4.63 -14.49
N LYS A 37 32.43 -5.40 -13.48
CA LYS A 37 31.04 -5.80 -13.22
C LYS A 37 30.68 -5.63 -11.75
N PRO A 38 29.45 -5.20 -11.42
CA PRO A 38 28.98 -5.21 -10.04
C PRO A 38 28.77 -6.66 -9.60
N GLU A 39 29.31 -7.03 -8.43
CA GLU A 39 29.22 -8.38 -7.88
C GLU A 39 28.22 -8.44 -6.71
N GLN A 40 28.21 -7.41 -5.86
CA GLN A 40 27.34 -7.34 -4.68
C GLN A 40 26.94 -5.89 -4.39
N LYS A 41 25.71 -5.69 -3.92
CA LYS A 41 25.23 -4.41 -3.41
C LYS A 41 24.14 -4.67 -2.39
N GLU A 42 24.11 -3.95 -1.28
CA GLU A 42 22.97 -3.98 -0.37
C GLU A 42 21.65 -3.77 -1.13
N LEU A 43 20.60 -4.46 -0.70
CA LEU A 43 19.25 -4.16 -1.17
C LEU A 43 18.81 -2.90 -0.45
N VAL A 44 18.48 -1.85 -1.20
CA VAL A 44 18.20 -0.52 -0.66
C VAL A 44 16.78 -0.12 -1.00
N PHE A 45 16.09 0.48 -0.03
CA PHE A 45 14.79 1.12 -0.23
C PHE A 45 14.93 2.60 0.14
N ASP A 46 14.47 3.50 -0.72
CA ASP A 46 14.39 4.94 -0.45
C ASP A 46 12.92 5.36 -0.44
N ILE A 47 12.50 6.03 0.64
CA ILE A 47 11.14 6.47 0.86
C ILE A 47 11.18 7.96 1.18
N ASP A 48 10.66 8.80 0.28
CA ASP A 48 10.59 10.25 0.47
C ASP A 48 9.15 10.67 0.81
N MET A 49 9.03 11.71 1.64
CA MET A 49 7.71 12.26 1.98
C MET A 49 6.90 12.72 0.75
N ASN A 50 7.57 13.10 -0.33
CA ASN A 50 6.91 13.57 -1.54
C ASN A 50 6.03 12.52 -2.21
N ASP A 51 6.31 11.24 -1.99
CA ASP A 51 5.49 10.17 -2.54
C ASP A 51 4.09 10.14 -1.88
N TYR A 52 3.91 10.86 -0.78
CA TYR A 52 2.65 11.03 -0.06
C TYR A 52 2.02 12.42 -0.28
N ASP A 53 2.54 13.23 -1.20
CA ASP A 53 1.98 14.57 -1.53
C ASP A 53 0.54 14.50 -2.01
N ASP A 54 0.13 13.36 -2.57
CA ASP A 54 -1.24 13.15 -3.03
C ASP A 54 -2.23 12.93 -1.88
N ILE A 55 -1.80 12.56 -0.67
CA ILE A 55 -2.69 12.27 0.46
C ILE A 55 -2.41 13.07 1.74
N ARG A 56 -1.21 13.67 1.90
CA ARG A 56 -0.89 14.49 3.07
C ARG A 56 -1.48 15.89 2.91
N THR A 57 -1.95 16.45 4.01
CA THR A 57 -2.63 17.77 4.03
C THR A 57 -1.93 18.79 4.92
N CYS A 58 -1.14 18.32 5.88
CA CYS A 58 -0.53 19.16 6.92
C CYS A 58 0.69 19.97 6.45
N CYS A 59 1.30 19.59 5.33
CA CYS A 59 2.49 20.23 4.76
C CYS A 59 2.37 20.27 3.23
N LYS A 60 3.12 21.19 2.60
CA LYS A 60 3.24 21.29 1.15
C LYS A 60 4.72 21.29 0.75
N ASP A 61 4.98 20.96 -0.50
CA ASP A 61 6.31 21.00 -1.12
C ASP A 61 7.37 20.27 -0.29
N LYS A 62 8.41 20.98 0.16
CA LYS A 62 9.58 20.41 0.84
C LYS A 62 9.42 20.33 2.36
N GLN A 63 8.30 20.81 2.90
CA GLN A 63 8.08 20.87 4.34
C GLN A 63 7.70 19.50 4.92
N VAL A 64 8.14 19.25 6.15
CA VAL A 64 7.77 18.07 6.94
C VAL A 64 7.46 18.48 8.38
N CYS A 65 6.51 17.78 9.00
CA CYS A 65 6.19 17.93 10.41
C CYS A 65 5.91 16.55 11.02
N GLN A 66 5.70 16.52 12.34
CA GLN A 66 5.43 15.28 13.08
C GLN A 66 4.21 14.51 12.56
N LYS A 67 3.20 15.22 12.03
CA LYS A 67 1.98 14.62 11.48
C LYS A 67 2.25 13.81 10.21
N CYS A 68 2.95 14.39 9.22
CA CYS A 68 3.24 13.63 7.99
C CYS A 68 4.37 12.62 8.20
N TRP A 69 5.28 12.84 9.17
CA TRP A 69 6.31 11.84 9.51
C TRP A 69 5.74 10.48 9.90
N ARG A 70 4.48 10.44 10.36
CA ARG A 70 3.71 9.20 10.58
C ARG A 70 3.70 8.28 9.36
N PHE A 71 3.65 8.82 8.14
CA PHE A 71 3.70 8.01 6.91
C PHE A 71 5.00 7.22 6.81
N LEU A 72 6.14 7.84 7.15
CA LEU A 72 7.45 7.18 7.15
C LEU A 72 7.58 6.18 8.30
N ASP A 73 7.05 6.49 9.50
CA ASP A 73 6.99 5.53 10.62
C ASP A 73 6.20 4.26 10.24
N ILE A 74 5.04 4.43 9.60
CA ILE A 74 4.23 3.30 9.09
C ILE A 74 4.98 2.54 8.00
N ALA A 75 5.59 3.25 7.04
CA ALA A 75 6.37 2.63 5.96
C ALA A 75 7.53 1.77 6.49
N MET A 76 8.28 2.29 7.46
CA MET A 76 9.36 1.54 8.11
C MET A 76 8.85 0.27 8.76
N ARG A 77 7.75 0.32 9.52
CA ARG A 77 7.16 -0.86 10.18
C ARG A 77 6.66 -1.90 9.19
N LEU A 78 6.02 -1.47 8.11
CA LEU A 78 5.48 -2.35 7.07
C LEU A 78 6.61 -3.08 6.33
N LEU A 79 7.64 -2.34 5.92
CA LEU A 79 8.78 -2.92 5.21
C LEU A 79 9.67 -3.77 6.12
N ASP A 80 9.96 -3.32 7.35
CA ASP A 80 10.73 -4.12 8.30
C ASP A 80 10.02 -5.44 8.60
N GLY A 81 8.71 -5.40 8.83
CA GLY A 81 7.89 -6.61 9.01
C GLY A 81 7.92 -7.54 7.80
N ALA A 82 7.80 -7.03 6.58
CA ALA A 82 7.86 -7.85 5.37
C ALA A 82 9.26 -8.45 5.14
N LEU A 83 10.31 -7.64 5.25
CA LEU A 83 11.69 -8.05 5.03
C LEU A 83 12.15 -9.12 6.04
N ARG A 84 11.68 -9.03 7.29
CA ARG A 84 11.97 -10.04 8.32
C ARG A 84 11.11 -11.28 8.18
N GLU A 85 9.79 -11.12 8.12
CA GLU A 85 8.87 -12.26 8.22
C GLU A 85 8.72 -13.03 6.90
N ASP A 86 8.81 -12.35 5.75
CA ASP A 86 8.61 -12.99 4.44
C ASP A 86 9.94 -13.41 3.80
N PHE A 87 10.99 -12.60 3.98
CA PHE A 87 12.29 -12.83 3.35
C PHE A 87 13.37 -13.36 4.31
N GLY A 88 13.13 -13.32 5.62
CA GLY A 88 14.09 -13.81 6.62
C GLY A 88 15.35 -12.96 6.75
N TYR A 89 15.31 -11.69 6.33
CA TYR A 89 16.47 -10.80 6.48
C TYR A 89 16.62 -10.32 7.92
N GLU A 90 17.85 -10.32 8.42
CA GLU A 90 18.13 -9.97 9.82
C GLU A 90 18.79 -8.60 9.96
N HIS A 91 19.65 -8.22 8.99
CA HIS A 91 20.54 -7.07 9.06
C HIS A 91 19.97 -5.87 8.29
N LEU A 92 18.94 -5.25 8.86
CA LEU A 92 18.33 -4.03 8.34
C LEU A 92 18.88 -2.79 9.05
N LEU A 93 19.40 -1.83 8.28
CA LEU A 93 19.84 -0.53 8.76
C LEU A 93 18.95 0.58 8.18
N TRP A 94 18.15 1.21 9.04
CA TRP A 94 17.34 2.38 8.69
C TRP A 94 18.12 3.67 8.97
N ILE A 95 18.16 4.56 7.97
CA ILE A 95 18.93 5.79 8.01
C ILE A 95 18.02 6.96 7.64
N PHE A 96 18.06 8.04 8.42
CA PHE A 96 17.42 9.30 8.03
C PHE A 96 18.11 9.89 6.79
N SER A 97 17.35 10.26 5.76
CA SER A 97 17.91 10.78 4.50
C SER A 97 18.59 12.15 4.62
N GLY A 98 18.52 12.78 5.80
CA GLY A 98 19.05 14.12 6.07
C GLY A 98 18.04 15.24 5.88
N ARG A 99 16.82 14.93 5.35
CA ARG A 99 15.75 15.93 5.25
C ARG A 99 14.35 15.40 5.53
N ARG A 100 13.80 14.55 4.64
CA ARG A 100 12.36 14.25 4.61
C ARG A 100 12.03 12.82 4.18
N GLY A 101 12.98 11.92 4.34
CA GLY A 101 12.84 10.53 3.94
C GLY A 101 13.68 9.62 4.81
N VAL A 102 13.60 8.34 4.52
CA VAL A 102 14.35 7.29 5.19
C VAL A 102 14.86 6.30 4.15
N HIS A 103 16.08 5.79 4.36
CA HIS A 103 16.65 4.72 3.56
C HIS A 103 16.73 3.45 4.40
N CYS A 104 16.36 2.31 3.83
CA CYS A 104 16.65 1.00 4.41
C CYS A 104 17.80 0.36 3.64
N TRP A 105 18.80 -0.14 4.34
CA TRP A 105 19.89 -0.94 3.80
C TRP A 105 19.79 -2.35 4.37
N VAL A 106 19.49 -3.32 3.51
CA VAL A 106 19.48 -4.75 3.87
C VAL A 106 20.85 -5.35 3.54
N CYS A 107 21.58 -5.71 4.59
CA CYS A 107 23.01 -6.03 4.53
C CYS A 107 23.30 -7.53 4.56
N ASP A 108 22.27 -8.38 4.69
CA ASP A 108 22.39 -9.83 4.62
C ASP A 108 23.12 -10.26 3.35
N SER A 109 24.00 -11.26 3.45
CA SER A 109 24.78 -11.74 2.29
C SER A 109 23.87 -12.22 1.15
N THR A 110 22.72 -12.82 1.46
CA THR A 110 21.72 -13.24 0.47
C THR A 110 21.05 -12.06 -0.24
N ALA A 111 20.80 -10.95 0.47
CA ALA A 111 20.30 -9.71 -0.14
C ALA A 111 21.38 -9.03 -1.00
N ARG A 112 22.64 -9.03 -0.53
CA ARG A 112 23.75 -8.40 -1.25
C ARG A 112 24.08 -9.08 -2.57
N LEU A 113 23.96 -10.40 -2.60
CA LEU A 113 24.18 -11.25 -3.77
C LEU A 113 22.96 -11.35 -4.71
N LEU A 114 21.84 -10.69 -4.37
CA LEU A 114 20.61 -10.80 -5.16
C LEU A 114 20.82 -10.23 -6.58
N PRO A 115 20.54 -10.98 -7.65
CA PRO A 115 20.64 -10.49 -9.02
C PRO A 115 19.54 -9.46 -9.31
N SER A 116 19.68 -8.71 -10.41
CA SER A 116 18.73 -7.64 -10.78
C SER A 116 17.28 -8.12 -10.82
N ASP A 117 17.01 -9.27 -11.45
CA ASP A 117 15.65 -9.82 -11.56
C ASP A 117 15.10 -10.25 -10.19
N GLY A 118 15.98 -10.71 -9.28
CA GLY A 118 15.61 -11.00 -7.91
C GLY A 118 15.21 -9.73 -7.15
N ARG A 119 15.95 -8.63 -7.34
CA ARG A 119 15.62 -7.32 -6.74
C ARG A 119 14.29 -6.80 -7.27
N ALA A 120 14.06 -6.90 -8.57
CA ALA A 120 12.79 -6.55 -9.19
C ALA A 120 11.63 -7.37 -8.61
N SER A 121 11.82 -8.69 -8.40
CA SER A 121 10.81 -9.57 -7.81
C SER A 121 10.48 -9.20 -6.35
N VAL A 122 11.49 -8.85 -5.55
CA VAL A 122 11.28 -8.35 -4.17
C VAL A 122 10.49 -7.04 -4.19
N CYS A 123 10.84 -6.13 -5.10
CA CYS A 123 10.15 -4.85 -5.25
C CYS A 123 8.68 -5.05 -5.67
N GLU A 124 8.43 -5.91 -6.65
CA GLU A 124 7.07 -6.26 -7.09
C GLU A 124 6.26 -6.89 -5.96
N TYR A 125 6.85 -7.80 -5.19
CA TYR A 125 6.20 -8.41 -4.02
C TYR A 125 5.77 -7.36 -2.98
N LEU A 126 6.64 -6.38 -2.69
CA LEU A 126 6.39 -5.36 -1.68
C LEU A 126 5.46 -4.24 -2.20
N ASN A 127 5.31 -4.08 -3.51
CA ASN A 127 4.53 -3.00 -4.12
C ASN A 127 3.04 -3.33 -4.24
N LEU A 128 2.27 -3.08 -3.18
CA LEU A 128 0.80 -3.21 -3.22
C LEU A 128 0.10 -2.06 -3.97
N CYS A 129 0.76 -0.92 -4.13
CA CYS A 129 0.20 0.27 -4.78
C CYS A 129 0.46 0.21 -6.28
N THR A 130 -0.42 -0.48 -7.01
CA THR A 130 -0.25 -0.75 -8.44
C THR A 130 -0.88 0.28 -9.37
N GLY A 131 -1.59 1.28 -8.82
CA GLY A 131 -2.30 2.28 -9.62
C GLY A 131 -1.44 3.47 -10.06
N THR A 132 -1.59 3.90 -11.33
CA THR A 132 -0.96 5.12 -11.84
C THR A 132 -1.45 6.35 -11.07
N SER A 133 -0.72 7.48 -11.14
CA SER A 133 -1.11 8.75 -10.50
C SER A 133 -2.56 9.16 -10.81
N GLN A 134 -3.07 8.80 -12.00
CA GLN A 134 -4.42 9.09 -12.49
C GLN A 134 -5.52 8.15 -11.98
N GLN A 135 -5.19 6.96 -11.47
CA GLN A 135 -6.20 6.03 -10.96
C GLN A 135 -6.69 6.41 -9.57
N MET A 136 -8.01 6.45 -9.39
CA MET A 136 -8.66 6.74 -8.11
C MET A 136 -8.53 5.58 -7.11
N LYS A 137 -8.50 4.34 -7.61
CA LYS A 137 -8.27 3.12 -6.83
C LYS A 137 -6.81 2.68 -6.99
N LYS A 138 -6.00 2.89 -5.95
CA LYS A 138 -4.54 2.61 -5.94
C LYS A 138 -4.18 1.18 -5.60
N ILE A 139 -5.09 0.47 -4.92
CA ILE A 139 -4.89 -0.90 -4.44
C ILE A 139 -6.09 -1.72 -4.86
N ASN A 140 -5.82 -2.88 -5.45
CA ASN A 140 -6.84 -3.84 -5.86
C ASN A 140 -6.45 -5.23 -5.32
N LEU A 141 -7.10 -5.62 -4.23
CA LEU A 141 -6.88 -6.90 -3.57
C LEU A 141 -7.77 -7.95 -4.23
N ARG A 142 -7.16 -9.07 -4.65
CA ARG A 142 -7.87 -10.16 -5.32
C ARG A 142 -8.42 -11.15 -4.31
N GLY A 143 -9.60 -11.70 -4.58
CA GLY A 143 -10.19 -12.78 -3.79
C GLY A 143 -10.77 -12.36 -2.44
N LYS A 144 -11.45 -13.31 -1.79
CA LYS A 144 -12.06 -13.12 -0.47
C LYS A 144 -11.06 -13.29 0.68
N VAL A 145 -10.06 -14.15 0.48
CA VAL A 145 -8.99 -14.42 1.44
C VAL A 145 -7.72 -13.77 0.91
N GLN A 146 -7.09 -12.96 1.74
CA GLN A 146 -5.85 -12.28 1.38
C GLN A 146 -4.63 -13.11 1.79
N PRO A 147 -3.50 -12.98 1.07
CA PRO A 147 -2.24 -13.56 1.53
C PRO A 147 -1.84 -13.02 2.91
N TYR A 148 -1.11 -13.81 3.68
CA TYR A 148 -0.64 -13.43 5.01
C TYR A 148 0.10 -12.09 5.02
N SER A 149 0.93 -11.82 4.02
CA SER A 149 1.67 -10.55 3.90
C SER A 149 0.76 -9.33 3.79
N VAL A 150 -0.37 -9.46 3.11
CA VAL A 150 -1.38 -8.39 2.98
C VAL A 150 -2.13 -8.20 4.29
N ASP A 151 -2.53 -9.28 4.95
CA ASP A 151 -3.23 -9.20 6.25
C ASP A 151 -2.34 -8.62 7.35
N ARG A 152 -1.06 -9.02 7.40
CA ARG A 152 -0.07 -8.46 8.31
C ARG A 152 0.16 -6.97 8.03
N ALA A 153 0.32 -6.60 6.76
CA ALA A 153 0.46 -5.20 6.34
C ALA A 153 -0.78 -4.37 6.74
N PHE A 154 -1.97 -4.90 6.49
CA PHE A 154 -3.21 -4.25 6.88
C PHE A 154 -3.27 -4.04 8.39
N THR A 155 -2.96 -5.06 9.19
CA THR A 155 -2.98 -5.00 10.66
C THR A 155 -2.06 -3.90 11.19
N LEU A 156 -0.82 -3.85 10.68
CA LEU A 156 0.17 -2.83 11.05
C LEU A 156 -0.30 -1.43 10.68
N ALA A 157 -0.84 -1.26 9.47
CA ALA A 157 -1.37 0.02 8.99
C ALA A 157 -2.58 0.47 9.81
N TYR A 158 -3.53 -0.45 10.07
CA TYR A 158 -4.77 -0.16 10.77
C TYR A 158 -4.55 0.31 12.20
N ARG A 159 -3.54 -0.25 12.88
CA ARG A 159 -3.12 0.19 14.23
C ARG A 159 -2.77 1.67 14.29
N GLN A 160 -2.21 2.24 13.22
CA GLN A 160 -1.82 3.66 13.15
C GLN A 160 -2.86 4.53 12.43
N PHE A 161 -3.91 3.92 11.86
CA PHE A 161 -4.82 4.61 10.95
C PHE A 161 -5.70 5.65 11.67
N TYR A 162 -6.06 5.40 12.94
CA TYR A 162 -6.73 6.41 13.77
C TYR A 162 -5.93 7.73 13.82
N SER A 163 -4.63 7.64 14.10
CA SER A 163 -3.75 8.81 14.18
C SER A 163 -3.67 9.51 12.83
N LEU A 164 -3.54 8.77 11.71
CA LEU A 164 -3.54 9.36 10.37
C LEU A 164 -4.86 10.11 10.05
N LEU A 165 -6.01 9.52 10.37
CA LEU A 165 -7.32 10.13 10.14
C LEU A 165 -7.46 11.46 10.89
N VAL A 166 -6.95 11.54 12.13
CA VAL A 166 -7.00 12.78 12.94
C VAL A 166 -5.93 13.78 12.52
N GLU A 167 -4.71 13.33 12.26
CA GLU A 167 -3.56 14.19 11.98
C GLU A 167 -3.65 14.86 10.60
N GLN A 168 -4.09 14.11 9.57
CA GLN A 168 -4.21 14.58 8.19
C GLN A 168 -5.62 15.04 7.83
N ASP A 169 -6.66 14.47 8.44
CA ASP A 169 -8.05 14.82 8.13
C ASP A 169 -8.37 14.87 6.59
N PHE A 170 -7.76 13.97 5.81
CA PHE A 170 -7.82 13.99 4.34
C PHE A 170 -9.21 13.71 3.75
N PHE A 171 -10.09 12.99 4.45
CA PHE A 171 -11.48 12.74 4.06
C PHE A 171 -12.46 13.81 4.54
N SER A 172 -12.00 14.87 5.19
CA SER A 172 -12.91 15.92 5.66
C SER A 172 -13.71 16.54 4.53
N SER A 173 -14.96 16.91 4.81
CA SER A 173 -15.78 17.69 3.88
C SER A 173 -15.19 19.08 3.56
N SER A 174 -14.29 19.59 4.41
CA SER A 174 -13.56 20.85 4.20
C SER A 174 -12.18 20.64 3.58
N SER A 175 -11.75 19.40 3.32
CA SER A 175 -10.44 19.15 2.73
C SER A 175 -10.41 19.68 1.29
N SER A 176 -9.35 20.42 0.96
CA SER A 176 -9.11 20.85 -0.41
C SER A 176 -8.68 19.64 -1.25
N PRO A 177 -9.05 19.58 -2.54
CA PRO A 177 -8.57 18.52 -3.42
C PRO A 177 -7.03 18.49 -3.49
N PRO A 178 -6.40 17.32 -3.70
CA PRO A 178 -4.95 17.23 -3.85
C PRO A 178 -4.48 18.14 -4.98
N SER A 179 -3.50 18.99 -4.69
CA SER A 179 -2.93 19.94 -5.65
C SER A 179 -2.00 19.20 -6.61
N SER A 180 -2.53 18.62 -7.69
CA SER A 180 -1.68 18.13 -8.78
C SER A 180 -1.11 19.32 -9.55
N SER A 181 0.22 19.37 -9.65
CA SER A 181 0.95 20.27 -10.54
C SER A 181 0.45 20.14 -11.98
N SER A 182 0.08 21.27 -12.57
CA SER A 182 -0.08 21.50 -14.02
C SER A 182 -0.97 20.51 -14.78
N ILE A 183 -2.29 20.72 -14.70
CA ILE A 183 -3.33 20.62 -15.76
C ILE A 183 -4.68 20.60 -15.01
N GLU A 184 -5.68 21.33 -15.51
CA GLU A 184 -7.06 21.44 -14.98
C GLU A 184 -7.84 20.10 -15.05
N SER A 185 -7.32 19.02 -14.47
CA SER A 185 -8.18 17.93 -14.02
C SER A 185 -8.83 18.38 -12.71
N GLN A 186 -10.16 18.39 -12.67
CA GLN A 186 -10.90 18.68 -11.44
C GLN A 186 -10.49 17.69 -10.37
N SER A 187 -9.56 18.10 -9.50
CA SER A 187 -9.07 17.25 -8.43
C SER A 187 -10.25 16.89 -7.52
N ILE A 188 -10.45 15.59 -7.30
CA ILE A 188 -11.60 15.05 -6.58
C ILE A 188 -11.22 14.93 -5.10
N PRO A 189 -12.04 15.39 -4.15
CA PRO A 189 -11.79 15.20 -2.73
C PRO A 189 -11.63 13.72 -2.37
N HIS A 190 -10.72 13.40 -1.44
CA HIS A 190 -10.42 12.01 -1.08
C HIS A 190 -11.63 11.19 -0.65
N TYR A 191 -12.58 11.79 0.09
CA TYR A 191 -13.79 11.09 0.51
C TYR A 191 -14.64 10.61 -0.69
N ARG A 192 -14.62 11.33 -1.82
CA ARG A 192 -15.25 10.87 -3.07
C ARG A 192 -14.43 9.79 -3.75
N ALA A 193 -13.10 9.87 -3.69
CA ALA A 193 -12.24 8.82 -4.24
C ALA A 193 -12.44 7.48 -3.53
N VAL A 194 -12.62 7.50 -2.21
CA VAL A 194 -12.92 6.32 -1.40
C VAL A 194 -14.21 5.60 -1.85
N LEU A 195 -15.22 6.32 -2.35
CA LEU A 195 -16.46 5.69 -2.82
C LEU A 195 -16.24 4.68 -3.96
N ASN A 196 -15.13 4.76 -4.71
CA ASN A 196 -14.80 3.79 -5.76
C ASN A 196 -14.26 2.45 -5.23
N TYR A 197 -13.96 2.37 -3.93
CA TYR A 197 -13.60 1.11 -3.27
C TYR A 197 -14.85 0.37 -2.78
N LEU A 198 -15.94 1.08 -2.50
CA LEU A 198 -17.13 0.50 -1.90
C LEU A 198 -17.88 -0.40 -2.89
N PRO A 199 -18.43 -1.54 -2.43
CA PRO A 199 -19.18 -2.44 -3.30
C PRO A 199 -20.49 -1.78 -3.77
N ASP A 200 -20.78 -1.94 -5.06
CA ASP A 200 -22.08 -1.64 -5.66
C ASP A 200 -22.94 -2.91 -5.68
N ASN A 201 -24.26 -2.76 -5.49
CA ASN A 201 -25.21 -3.88 -5.48
C ASN A 201 -25.27 -4.67 -6.81
N SER A 202 -24.52 -4.28 -7.85
CA SER A 202 -24.68 -4.80 -9.19
C SER A 202 -23.77 -5.98 -9.58
N HIS A 203 -22.67 -6.31 -8.87
CA HIS A 203 -21.81 -7.42 -9.31
C HIS A 203 -21.04 -8.13 -8.18
N GLU A 204 -21.70 -9.01 -7.41
CA GLU A 204 -21.06 -10.24 -6.89
C GLU A 204 -21.39 -11.46 -7.78
N GLY A 205 -21.77 -11.22 -9.03
CA GLY A 205 -22.01 -12.24 -10.05
C GLY A 205 -20.95 -12.20 -11.14
N ASN A 206 -19.97 -13.09 -11.02
CA ASN A 206 -19.16 -13.63 -12.12
C ASN A 206 -18.18 -12.66 -12.82
N SER A 207 -16.93 -12.68 -12.35
CA SER A 207 -15.77 -12.30 -13.16
C SER A 207 -14.66 -13.33 -12.97
N ASP A 208 -14.94 -14.55 -13.43
CA ASP A 208 -13.91 -15.53 -13.78
C ASP A 208 -13.99 -15.74 -15.29
N SER A 209 -13.27 -14.90 -16.03
CA SER A 209 -13.02 -15.09 -17.46
C SER A 209 -11.67 -14.49 -17.82
N SER A 210 -10.61 -15.11 -17.30
CA SER A 210 -9.29 -15.02 -17.93
C SER A 210 -9.09 -16.23 -18.85
N HIS A 211 -8.88 -15.92 -20.12
CA HIS A 211 -8.46 -16.81 -21.19
C HIS A 211 -7.49 -17.91 -20.73
N GLN A 212 -7.98 -19.15 -20.69
CA GLN A 212 -7.12 -20.34 -20.77
C GLN A 212 -6.90 -20.67 -22.25
N HIS A 213 -5.68 -20.39 -22.74
CA HIS A 213 -5.13 -21.13 -23.86
C HIS A 213 -4.86 -22.57 -23.39
N SER A 214 -5.81 -23.47 -23.61
CA SER A 214 -5.56 -24.91 -23.45
C SER A 214 -5.26 -25.52 -24.80
N TYR A 215 -4.06 -26.08 -24.91
CA TYR A 215 -3.69 -27.08 -25.90
C TYR A 215 -4.74 -28.19 -25.98
N SER A 216 -5.02 -28.57 -27.22
CA SER A 216 -5.90 -29.65 -27.64
C SER A 216 -5.66 -30.97 -26.90
N ASN A 217 -6.72 -31.60 -26.40
CA ASN A 217 -6.85 -33.05 -26.54
C ASN A 217 -8.30 -33.51 -26.62
N ARG A 218 -8.54 -34.46 -27.53
CA ARG A 218 -9.83 -35.02 -27.92
C ARG A 218 -10.35 -35.98 -26.84
N GLY A 219 -11.66 -35.93 -26.60
CA GLY A 219 -12.37 -36.96 -25.83
C GLY A 219 -13.88 -36.89 -26.08
N ARG A 220 -14.37 -37.70 -27.03
CA ARG A 220 -15.78 -38.02 -27.23
C ARG A 220 -16.34 -38.67 -25.97
N TYR A 221 -17.49 -38.22 -25.48
CA TYR A 221 -18.58 -39.11 -25.03
C TYR A 221 -19.93 -38.37 -25.12
N SER A 222 -20.90 -39.10 -25.64
CA SER A 222 -22.28 -38.72 -25.90
C SER A 222 -23.19 -39.02 -24.71
N ASN A 223 -24.34 -38.34 -24.70
CA ASN A 223 -25.70 -38.83 -24.37
C ASN A 223 -26.38 -38.49 -23.02
N ILE A 224 -27.58 -37.91 -23.17
CA ILE A 224 -28.89 -38.22 -22.54
C ILE A 224 -29.40 -37.33 -21.36
N SER A 225 -30.31 -36.42 -21.74
CA SER A 225 -31.74 -36.28 -21.36
C SER A 225 -32.24 -35.95 -19.94
N ARG A 226 -33.03 -34.86 -19.92
CA ARG A 226 -34.38 -34.64 -19.32
C ARG A 226 -34.57 -34.55 -17.79
N GLY A 227 -35.25 -33.47 -17.40
CA GLY A 227 -36.01 -33.36 -16.15
C GLY A 227 -36.63 -31.97 -15.97
N GLU A 228 -37.86 -31.77 -16.45
CA GLU A 228 -38.71 -30.61 -16.16
C GLU A 228 -39.20 -30.64 -14.70
N GLY A 229 -39.31 -29.46 -14.07
CA GLY A 229 -39.96 -29.29 -12.77
C GLY A 229 -40.36 -27.83 -12.55
N LYS A 230 -41.62 -27.50 -12.84
CA LYS A 230 -42.28 -26.24 -12.47
C LYS A 230 -42.63 -26.26 -10.98
N GLY A 231 -42.45 -25.14 -10.27
CA GLY A 231 -42.99 -24.96 -8.92
C GLY A 231 -42.91 -23.52 -8.42
N GLY A 232 -44.07 -22.85 -8.39
CA GLY A 232 -44.50 -21.94 -7.32
C GLY A 232 -43.74 -20.63 -7.11
N GLY A 233 -44.28 -19.54 -7.65
CA GLY A 233 -43.93 -18.20 -7.23
C GLY A 233 -44.37 -17.91 -5.78
N ALA A 234 -43.45 -17.33 -5.02
CA ALA A 234 -43.76 -16.58 -3.81
C ALA A 234 -43.16 -15.19 -3.99
N HIS A 235 -44.02 -14.18 -3.91
CA HIS A 235 -43.66 -12.77 -3.87
C HIS A 235 -42.65 -12.52 -2.76
N PHE A 236 -41.38 -12.31 -3.11
CA PHE A 236 -40.40 -11.74 -2.20
C PHE A 236 -40.46 -10.22 -2.37
N SER A 237 -40.93 -9.54 -1.32
CA SER A 237 -40.85 -8.08 -1.22
C SER A 237 -39.38 -7.69 -1.26
N SER A 238 -38.93 -7.18 -2.42
CA SER A 238 -37.60 -6.64 -2.61
C SER A 238 -37.49 -5.32 -1.84
N THR A 239 -37.24 -5.43 -0.53
CA THR A 239 -36.70 -4.29 0.21
C THR A 239 -35.32 -4.07 -0.40
N VAL A 240 -35.18 -3.00 -1.18
CA VAL A 240 -33.93 -2.60 -1.82
C VAL A 240 -32.90 -2.37 -0.72
N SER A 241 -32.10 -3.38 -0.40
CA SER A 241 -30.92 -3.22 0.45
C SER A 241 -30.04 -2.21 -0.26
N SER A 242 -29.94 -0.97 0.22
CA SER A 242 -29.06 0.03 -0.38
C SER A 242 -27.62 -0.47 -0.31
N SER A 243 -26.85 -0.31 -1.40
CA SER A 243 -25.44 -0.68 -1.40
C SER A 243 -24.69 0.16 -0.36
N CYS A 244 -23.53 -0.34 0.10
CA CYS A 244 -22.65 0.43 0.98
C CYS A 244 -22.32 1.80 0.36
N ARG A 245 -22.08 1.82 -0.96
CA ARG A 245 -21.85 3.05 -1.73
C ARG A 245 -23.05 4.00 -1.68
N ASP A 246 -24.26 3.50 -1.94
CA ASP A 246 -25.49 4.32 -1.94
C ASP A 246 -25.76 4.94 -0.57
N HIS A 247 -25.53 4.17 0.50
CA HIS A 247 -25.64 4.67 1.86
C HIS A 247 -24.64 5.79 2.10
N MET A 248 -23.36 5.57 1.79
CA MET A 248 -22.32 6.58 1.99
C MET A 248 -22.58 7.85 1.18
N CYS A 249 -23.07 7.75 -0.05
CA CYS A 249 -23.49 8.91 -0.85
C CYS A 249 -24.57 9.73 -0.14
N LYS A 250 -25.62 9.08 0.38
CA LYS A 250 -26.70 9.75 1.12
C LYS A 250 -26.20 10.36 2.43
N TRP A 251 -25.33 9.64 3.13
CA TRP A 251 -24.71 10.08 4.37
C TRP A 251 -23.89 11.36 4.16
N ILE A 252 -23.04 11.40 3.12
CA ILE A 252 -22.23 12.58 2.76
C ILE A 252 -23.13 13.79 2.52
N GLU A 253 -24.16 13.66 1.67
CA GLU A 253 -25.05 14.78 1.35
C GLU A 253 -25.82 15.29 2.57
N LYS A 254 -26.22 14.37 3.47
CA LYS A 254 -26.81 14.75 4.76
C LYS A 254 -25.82 15.52 5.63
N ARG A 255 -24.63 14.98 5.87
CA ARG A 255 -23.62 15.59 6.76
C ARG A 255 -23.13 16.94 6.24
N LYS A 256 -22.98 17.11 4.92
CA LYS A 256 -22.64 18.42 4.32
C LYS A 256 -23.69 19.50 4.61
N ARG A 257 -24.97 19.15 4.71
CA ARG A 257 -26.03 20.09 5.13
C ARG A 257 -26.02 20.37 6.63
N GLU A 258 -25.46 19.47 7.43
CA GLU A 258 -25.41 19.52 8.90
C GLU A 258 -24.09 20.09 9.44
N GLY A 259 -23.29 20.76 8.63
CA GLY A 259 -22.03 21.39 9.05
C GLY A 259 -20.76 20.63 8.70
N GLY A 260 -20.86 19.55 7.92
CA GLY A 260 -19.71 18.79 7.42
C GLY A 260 -19.39 17.54 8.25
N PHE A 261 -18.23 16.97 7.97
CA PHE A 261 -17.69 15.79 8.66
C PHE A 261 -16.17 15.78 8.59
N SER A 262 -15.57 15.20 9.62
CA SER A 262 -14.15 14.84 9.69
C SER A 262 -13.88 13.47 9.03
N SER A 263 -12.60 13.17 8.85
CA SER A 263 -12.16 11.89 8.30
C SER A 263 -12.46 10.72 9.21
N LEU A 264 -12.38 10.95 10.51
CA LEU A 264 -12.71 9.94 11.51
C LEU A 264 -14.20 9.60 11.46
N GLU A 265 -15.09 10.60 11.40
CA GLU A 265 -16.54 10.36 11.26
C GLU A 265 -16.86 9.61 9.96
N PHE A 266 -16.27 10.05 8.84
CA PHE A 266 -16.47 9.41 7.54
C PHE A 266 -16.03 7.94 7.53
N PHE A 267 -14.84 7.65 8.03
CA PHE A 267 -14.31 6.29 8.03
C PHE A 267 -14.99 5.40 9.07
N ASN A 268 -15.40 5.95 10.23
CA ASN A 268 -16.20 5.21 11.21
C ASN A 268 -17.54 4.76 10.64
N GLU A 269 -18.19 5.59 9.80
CA GLU A 269 -19.44 5.18 9.12
C GLU A 269 -19.21 3.96 8.23
N ILE A 270 -18.11 3.93 7.46
CA ILE A 270 -17.75 2.77 6.63
C ILE A 270 -17.53 1.52 7.49
N CYS A 271 -16.81 1.64 8.61
CA CYS A 271 -16.60 0.54 9.55
C CYS A 271 -17.91 0.03 10.17
N MET A 272 -18.84 0.92 10.50
CA MET A 272 -20.15 0.53 11.05
C MET A 272 -20.98 -0.25 10.03
N LEU A 273 -20.96 0.16 8.75
CA LEU A 273 -21.64 -0.57 7.67
C LEU A 273 -21.05 -1.95 7.42
N SER A 274 -19.74 -2.11 7.63
CA SER A 274 -19.06 -3.39 7.47
C SER A 274 -19.06 -4.27 8.73
N GLY A 275 -19.54 -3.76 9.87
CA GLY A 275 -19.44 -4.44 11.16
C GLY A 275 -17.98 -4.58 11.66
N SER A 276 -17.06 -3.75 11.17
CA SER A 276 -15.64 -3.78 11.52
C SER A 276 -15.35 -2.94 12.76
N ILE A 277 -14.37 -3.36 13.59
CA ILE A 277 -13.94 -2.58 14.76
C ILE A 277 -13.41 -1.21 14.31
N LEU A 278 -13.79 -0.15 15.05
CA LEU A 278 -13.39 1.22 14.74
C LEU A 278 -11.88 1.44 14.92
N PRO A 279 -11.22 2.31 14.13
CA PRO A 279 -9.78 2.53 14.21
C PRO A 279 -9.27 2.89 15.60
N LYS A 280 -10.00 3.75 16.33
CA LYS A 280 -9.62 4.15 17.69
C LYS A 280 -9.62 2.97 18.66
N ALA A 281 -10.70 2.19 18.66
CA ALA A 281 -10.84 1.03 19.54
C ALA A 281 -9.79 -0.04 19.23
N PHE A 282 -9.48 -0.24 17.94
CA PHE A 282 -8.43 -1.16 17.51
C PHE A 282 -7.04 -0.71 17.96
N ALA A 283 -6.71 0.58 17.81
CA ALA A 283 -5.43 1.13 18.25
C ALA A 283 -5.23 0.95 19.77
N GLU A 284 -6.24 1.28 20.57
CA GLU A 284 -6.22 1.15 22.03
C GLU A 284 -6.04 -0.31 22.49
N ARG A 285 -6.69 -1.27 21.81
CA ARG A 285 -6.53 -2.71 22.10
C ARG A 285 -5.18 -3.28 21.66
N SER A 286 -4.70 -2.87 20.49
CA SER A 286 -3.41 -3.34 19.97
C SER A 286 -2.24 -2.98 20.88
N ASP A 287 -2.39 -1.90 21.65
CA ASP A 287 -1.39 -1.47 22.64
C ASP A 287 -1.39 -2.36 23.89
N CYS A 288 -2.49 -3.03 24.23
CA CYS A 288 -2.57 -3.92 25.40
C CYS A 288 -2.46 -5.42 25.09
N GLU A 289 -3.03 -5.90 23.97
CA GLU A 289 -3.15 -7.33 23.65
C GLU A 289 -2.05 -7.86 22.70
N GLY A 290 -1.27 -6.96 22.09
CA GLY A 290 -0.17 -7.32 21.19
C GLY A 290 -0.61 -7.65 19.76
N PHE A 291 0.37 -7.91 18.88
CA PHE A 291 0.15 -7.96 17.44
C PHE A 291 -0.72 -9.14 16.96
N ARG A 292 -0.49 -10.35 17.49
CA ARG A 292 -1.22 -11.57 17.07
C ARG A 292 -2.72 -11.51 17.32
N ALA A 293 -3.15 -10.85 18.39
CA ALA A 293 -4.57 -10.65 18.66
C ALA A 293 -5.21 -9.75 17.59
N GLY A 294 -4.50 -8.69 17.18
CA GLY A 294 -4.92 -7.82 16.09
C GLY A 294 -5.01 -8.50 14.73
N GLU A 295 -4.12 -9.45 14.43
CA GLU A 295 -4.17 -10.21 13.17
C GLU A 295 -5.45 -11.05 13.06
N GLU A 296 -5.85 -11.76 14.12
CA GLU A 296 -7.09 -12.55 14.09
C GLU A 296 -8.35 -11.67 14.04
N GLU A 297 -8.34 -10.49 14.70
CA GLU A 297 -9.47 -9.55 14.68
C GLU A 297 -9.68 -8.92 13.29
N THR A 298 -8.59 -8.64 12.57
CA THR A 298 -8.63 -7.97 11.26
C THR A 298 -8.76 -8.92 10.06
N LYS A 299 -8.51 -10.22 10.26
CA LYS A 299 -8.57 -11.27 9.23
C LYS A 299 -9.85 -11.22 8.40
N ASN A 300 -10.99 -11.04 9.07
CA ASN A 300 -12.32 -11.06 8.47
C ASN A 300 -12.80 -9.69 7.95
N PHE A 301 -11.95 -8.66 7.97
CA PHE A 301 -12.33 -7.38 7.40
C PHE A 301 -12.57 -7.48 5.89
N PRO A 302 -13.57 -6.76 5.34
CA PRO A 302 -13.81 -6.75 3.91
C PRO A 302 -12.61 -6.21 3.12
N SER A 303 -12.35 -6.80 1.95
CA SER A 303 -11.22 -6.41 1.09
C SER A 303 -11.23 -4.91 0.76
N TYR A 304 -12.39 -4.30 0.51
CA TYR A 304 -12.46 -2.86 0.22
C TYR A 304 -11.97 -1.98 1.38
N LEU A 305 -12.20 -2.39 2.63
CA LEU A 305 -11.73 -1.66 3.80
C LEU A 305 -10.20 -1.78 3.91
N LYS A 306 -9.68 -3.00 3.69
CA LYS A 306 -8.23 -3.23 3.61
C LYS A 306 -7.58 -2.38 2.53
N GLU A 307 -8.17 -2.35 1.34
CA GLU A 307 -7.72 -1.53 0.21
C GLU A 307 -7.70 -0.04 0.53
N ILE A 308 -8.74 0.51 1.19
CA ILE A 308 -8.78 1.93 1.58
C ILE A 308 -7.66 2.25 2.57
N VAL A 309 -7.53 1.46 3.64
CA VAL A 309 -6.51 1.71 4.67
C VAL A 309 -5.11 1.66 4.06
N LEU A 310 -4.80 0.60 3.30
CA LEU A 310 -3.51 0.46 2.64
C LEU A 310 -3.29 1.58 1.61
N ALA A 311 -4.31 1.99 0.86
CA ALA A 311 -4.17 3.09 -0.11
C ALA A 311 -3.80 4.42 0.56
N TYR A 312 -4.18 4.65 1.81
CA TYR A 312 -3.90 5.89 2.55
C TYR A 312 -2.81 5.75 3.63
N SER A 313 -2.02 4.66 3.62
CA SER A 313 -0.97 4.44 4.63
C SER A 313 0.23 3.63 4.15
N TYR A 314 0.06 2.77 3.14
CA TYR A 314 1.11 1.85 2.68
C TYR A 314 2.23 2.61 1.93
N PRO A 315 3.49 2.16 2.03
CA PRO A 315 4.62 2.78 1.35
C PRO A 315 4.43 2.88 -0.16
N ARG A 316 4.91 4.00 -0.71
CA ARG A 316 5.08 4.19 -2.14
C ARG A 316 6.53 3.89 -2.45
N LEU A 317 6.78 2.76 -3.11
CA LEU A 317 8.14 2.33 -3.43
C LEU A 317 8.50 2.82 -4.83
N ASP A 318 9.63 3.53 -4.95
CA ASP A 318 10.25 3.75 -6.24
C ASP A 318 11.00 2.47 -6.65
N ILE A 319 10.55 1.85 -7.73
CA ILE A 319 11.09 0.59 -8.24
C ILE A 319 12.48 0.73 -8.87
N ASN A 320 12.98 1.96 -9.05
CA ASN A 320 14.21 2.24 -9.79
C ASN A 320 15.44 2.53 -8.90
N VAL A 321 15.28 2.54 -7.57
CA VAL A 321 16.36 2.84 -6.60
C VAL A 321 17.21 1.62 -6.26
#